data_AF-A0A9E1IWV6-F1
#
_entry.id   AF-A0A9E1IWV6-F1
#
_cell.length_a   1.000
_cell.length_b   1.000
_cell.length_c   1.000
_cell.angle_alpha   90.00
_cell.angle_beta   90.00
_cell.angle_gamma   90.00
#
_symmetry.space_group_name_H-M   'P 1'
#
loop_
_entity.id
_entity.type
_entity.pdbx_description
1 polymer ?
#
loop_
_entity_poly.entity_id
_entity_poly.type
_entity_poly.pdbx_seq_one_letter_code
_entity_poly.pdbx_strand_id
1 'polypeptide(L)'
;MIYTQYRNHHRLLIQLLLFFMLLLTGVNANAFDRKATEALIEKQCATCHKFEGKGESRFNLKAPDLMWGGSKFKRDWLVSWLKGKENPVYGKSYRWDLSTTPDKHPSITEEQAKAVAVYFEKNLKDPTVKPNAIDYSTFSEMEYNFGAKIFREFSCIGCHQVMEDDKPTGGPQSTDFFEAAKRYNPDWIYRFNSNPPDFVPHSGEYVADVSGLGLRYATGYIALQGHPDFKFFEPWKTKYFSNANATKGKNVYKEYCSQCHGAKGKGDGPAASGLNPKPAVHANMALSDFPDDYLFNLIYYGGKSVGKSSLMPDFGLTLPPQDLANVVAYLKATFKGGEEKTAVTSITTKKSLGDCPQKRTTKKVSFKYSGKKNPLKPTAVNLKAGEALYQKKAKPMACQLCHGKKGNGKGPGGAGINPAPRNFTCSSTMKDISDGQMFGIIKAGSPGTAMPTFKNLKDKEVWQVIHYIRQFIQ
;
A
#
# COMPACT_ATOMS: atom_id res chain seq x y z
N MET A 1 -78.43 -6.53 -29.67
CA MET A 1 -77.36 -5.75 -29.03
C MET A 1 -77.21 -5.97 -27.52
N ILE A 2 -78.18 -6.54 -26.80
CA ILE A 2 -78.12 -6.68 -25.32
C ILE A 2 -77.39 -7.97 -24.86
N TYR A 3 -77.33 -9.02 -25.70
CA TYR A 3 -76.76 -10.32 -25.32
C TYR A 3 -75.21 -10.36 -25.35
N THR A 4 -74.57 -9.52 -26.15
CA THR A 4 -73.10 -9.47 -26.30
C THR A 4 -72.44 -8.69 -25.15
N GLN A 5 -73.18 -7.78 -24.50
CA GLN A 5 -72.66 -6.95 -23.41
C GLN A 5 -72.59 -7.75 -22.09
N TYR A 6 -73.56 -8.65 -21.84
CA TYR A 6 -73.58 -9.50 -20.65
C TYR A 6 -72.44 -10.53 -20.60
N ARG A 7 -72.05 -11.08 -21.77
CA ARG A 7 -70.98 -12.10 -21.86
C ARG A 7 -69.58 -11.52 -21.59
N ASN A 8 -69.38 -10.25 -21.91
CA ASN A 8 -68.12 -9.55 -21.63
C ASN A 8 -68.00 -9.15 -20.16
N HIS A 9 -69.10 -8.77 -19.49
CA HIS A 9 -69.10 -8.47 -18.06
C HIS A 9 -68.83 -9.72 -17.20
N HIS A 10 -69.37 -10.89 -17.56
CA HIS A 10 -69.07 -12.14 -16.84
C HIS A 10 -67.62 -12.60 -17.01
N ARG A 11 -67.02 -12.44 -18.20
CA ARG A 11 -65.59 -12.76 -18.39
C ARG A 11 -64.67 -11.82 -17.61
N LEU A 12 -65.00 -10.53 -17.55
CA LEU A 12 -64.23 -9.56 -16.76
C LEU A 12 -64.34 -9.85 -15.26
N LEU A 13 -65.53 -10.20 -14.76
CA LEU A 13 -65.73 -10.55 -13.35
C LEU A 13 -64.99 -11.84 -12.95
N ILE A 14 -64.99 -12.86 -13.82
CA ILE A 14 -64.26 -14.10 -13.57
C ILE A 14 -62.74 -13.87 -13.62
N GLN A 15 -62.25 -13.04 -14.54
CA GLN A 15 -60.84 -12.66 -14.61
C GLN A 15 -60.40 -11.80 -13.40
N LEU A 16 -61.24 -10.87 -12.95
CA LEU A 16 -61.00 -10.08 -11.74
C LEU A 16 -61.03 -10.95 -10.48
N LEU A 17 -61.96 -11.92 -10.37
CA LEU A 17 -62.01 -12.87 -9.27
C LEU A 17 -60.81 -13.83 -9.26
N LEU A 18 -60.33 -14.29 -10.41
CA LEU A 18 -59.11 -15.10 -10.51
C LEU A 18 -57.85 -14.29 -10.19
N PHE A 19 -57.80 -13.01 -10.59
CA PHE A 19 -56.70 -12.11 -10.24
C PHE A 19 -56.70 -11.75 -8.74
N PHE A 20 -57.89 -11.61 -8.14
CA PHE A 20 -58.04 -11.36 -6.70
C PHE A 20 -57.79 -12.63 -5.86
N MET A 21 -58.11 -13.82 -6.37
CA MET A 21 -57.71 -15.09 -5.75
C MET A 21 -56.20 -15.31 -5.81
N LEU A 22 -55.52 -14.93 -6.91
CA LEU A 22 -54.06 -14.94 -6.98
C LEU A 22 -53.38 -13.93 -6.05
N LEU A 23 -54.07 -12.83 -5.70
CA LEU A 23 -53.61 -11.87 -4.68
C LEU A 23 -53.87 -12.35 -3.24
N LEU A 24 -54.90 -13.16 -3.01
CA LEU A 24 -55.22 -13.75 -1.71
C LEU A 24 -54.39 -15.00 -1.41
N THR A 25 -53.98 -15.76 -2.43
CA THR A 25 -52.90 -16.75 -2.33
C THR A 25 -51.58 -16.08 -2.67
N GLY A 26 -51.13 -15.16 -1.82
CA GLY A 26 -49.81 -14.56 -1.92
C GLY A 26 -48.70 -15.61 -1.69
N VAL A 27 -48.49 -16.49 -2.66
CA VAL A 27 -47.26 -17.26 -2.77
C VAL A 27 -46.23 -16.32 -3.41
N ASN A 28 -45.66 -15.47 -2.56
CA ASN A 28 -44.39 -14.84 -2.86
C ASN A 28 -43.36 -15.97 -3.09
N ALA A 29 -43.10 -16.32 -4.35
CA ALA A 29 -42.04 -17.26 -4.71
C ALA A 29 -40.61 -16.78 -4.35
N ASN A 30 -40.48 -15.58 -3.77
CA ASN A 30 -39.25 -15.02 -3.22
C ASN A 30 -39.36 -14.66 -1.72
N ALA A 31 -40.39 -15.13 -1.01
CA ALA A 31 -40.44 -14.98 0.44
C ALA A 31 -39.36 -15.87 1.06
N PHE A 32 -38.40 -15.23 1.72
CA PHE A 32 -37.49 -15.84 2.68
C PHE A 32 -38.29 -16.73 3.65
N ASP A 33 -38.29 -18.05 3.43
CA ASP A 33 -38.79 -18.98 4.43
C ASP A 33 -37.78 -19.02 5.56
N ARG A 34 -38.01 -18.12 6.51
CA ARG A 34 -37.19 -17.93 7.70
C ARG A 34 -37.06 -19.23 8.48
N LYS A 35 -38.15 -19.98 8.65
CA LYS A 35 -38.16 -21.22 9.43
C LYS A 35 -37.38 -22.32 8.72
N ALA A 36 -37.53 -22.46 7.41
CA ALA A 36 -36.74 -23.42 6.65
C ALA A 36 -35.23 -23.07 6.67
N THR A 37 -34.89 -21.78 6.62
CA THR A 37 -33.49 -21.31 6.69
C THR A 37 -32.89 -21.56 8.07
N GLU A 38 -33.61 -21.24 9.14
CA GLU A 38 -33.19 -21.52 10.52
C GLU A 38 -33.00 -23.02 10.74
N ALA A 39 -33.94 -23.86 10.27
CA ALA A 39 -33.81 -25.31 10.33
C ALA A 39 -32.62 -25.85 9.53
N LEU A 40 -32.31 -25.26 8.37
CA LEU A 40 -31.12 -25.59 7.58
C LEU A 40 -29.84 -25.29 8.37
N ILE A 41 -29.76 -24.10 8.98
CA ILE A 41 -28.61 -23.69 9.78
C ILE A 41 -28.43 -24.61 10.99
N GLU A 42 -29.49 -24.90 11.73
CA GLU A 42 -29.45 -25.75 12.91
C GLU A 42 -29.03 -27.19 12.55
N LYS A 43 -29.63 -27.77 11.51
CA LYS A 43 -29.43 -29.19 11.18
C LYS A 43 -28.15 -29.48 10.38
N GLN A 44 -27.67 -28.52 9.59
CA GLN A 44 -26.50 -28.73 8.73
C GLN A 44 -25.30 -27.91 9.17
N CYS A 45 -25.46 -26.61 9.43
CA CYS A 45 -24.33 -25.72 9.70
C CYS A 45 -23.85 -25.81 11.16
N ALA A 46 -24.77 -25.82 12.12
CA ALA A 46 -24.46 -25.80 13.55
C ALA A 46 -23.84 -27.11 14.07
N THR A 47 -23.83 -28.16 13.25
CA THR A 47 -23.12 -29.42 13.53
C THR A 47 -21.60 -29.21 13.64
N CYS A 48 -21.07 -28.19 12.96
CA CYS A 48 -19.65 -27.85 12.92
C CYS A 48 -19.35 -26.42 13.36
N HIS A 49 -20.21 -25.47 12.98
CA HIS A 49 -20.02 -24.04 13.24
C HIS A 49 -20.73 -23.57 14.49
N LYS A 50 -20.13 -22.58 15.16
CA LYS A 50 -20.73 -21.85 16.26
C LYS A 50 -21.46 -20.61 15.76
N PHE A 51 -22.64 -20.33 16.32
CA PHE A 51 -23.50 -19.21 15.92
C PHE A 51 -23.91 -18.30 17.09
N GLU A 52 -23.65 -18.69 18.33
CA GLU A 52 -24.03 -17.94 19.53
C GLU A 52 -23.04 -18.15 20.69
N GLY A 53 -23.14 -17.30 21.73
CA GLY A 53 -22.34 -17.41 22.95
C GLY A 53 -21.22 -16.37 23.02
N LYS A 54 -20.02 -16.80 23.42
CA LYS A 54 -18.80 -15.98 23.50
C LYS A 54 -17.72 -16.54 22.58
N GLY A 55 -16.77 -15.70 22.14
CA GLY A 55 -15.60 -16.17 21.39
C GLY A 55 -14.90 -17.33 22.10
N GLU A 56 -14.48 -18.33 21.32
CA GLU A 56 -13.88 -19.55 21.82
C GLU A 56 -12.56 -19.81 21.09
N SER A 57 -11.63 -20.48 21.77
CA SER A 57 -10.36 -20.88 21.20
C SER A 57 -10.57 -21.78 19.99
N ARG A 58 -9.83 -21.51 18.90
CA ARG A 58 -9.87 -22.34 17.69
C ARG A 58 -9.61 -23.82 17.98
N PHE A 59 -8.84 -24.12 19.02
CA PHE A 59 -8.48 -25.48 19.41
C PHE A 59 -9.69 -26.27 19.95
N ASN A 60 -10.74 -25.58 20.36
CA ASN A 60 -12.00 -26.15 20.85
C ASN A 60 -13.11 -26.15 19.77
N LEU A 61 -12.82 -25.64 18.57
CA LEU A 61 -13.79 -25.51 17.47
C LEU A 61 -13.53 -26.53 16.36
N LYS A 62 -14.60 -27.03 15.75
CA LYS A 62 -14.52 -27.94 14.59
C LYS A 62 -14.37 -27.17 13.27
N ALA A 63 -14.96 -25.98 13.19
CA ALA A 63 -14.96 -25.11 12.04
C ALA A 63 -14.95 -23.63 12.50
N PRO A 64 -14.70 -22.66 11.60
CA PRO A 64 -14.68 -21.24 11.98
C PRO A 64 -15.94 -20.80 12.71
N ASP A 65 -15.77 -19.94 13.72
CA ASP A 65 -16.89 -19.28 14.39
C ASP A 65 -17.61 -18.33 13.42
N LEU A 66 -18.94 -18.45 13.35
CA LEU A 66 -19.80 -17.69 12.44
C LEU A 66 -20.70 -16.68 13.16
N MET A 67 -20.58 -16.51 14.48
CA MET A 67 -21.34 -15.52 15.26
C MET A 67 -21.34 -14.11 14.65
N TRP A 68 -20.25 -13.72 13.98
CA TRP A 68 -20.09 -12.41 13.34
C TRP A 68 -20.04 -12.46 11.82
N GLY A 69 -20.51 -13.56 11.22
CA GLY A 69 -20.46 -13.81 9.78
C GLY A 69 -21.09 -12.69 8.94
N GLY A 70 -22.14 -12.04 9.45
CA GLY A 70 -22.82 -10.91 8.80
C GLY A 70 -22.05 -9.60 8.87
N SER A 71 -21.20 -9.39 9.88
CA SER A 71 -20.23 -8.29 9.88
C SER A 71 -19.02 -8.59 9.00
N LYS A 72 -18.61 -9.86 8.93
CA LYS A 72 -17.35 -10.32 8.34
C LYS A 72 -17.36 -10.44 6.82
N PHE A 73 -18.36 -11.10 6.26
CA PHE A 73 -18.34 -11.51 4.85
C PHE A 73 -19.19 -10.60 3.97
N LYS A 74 -18.73 -10.36 2.74
CA LYS A 74 -19.56 -9.72 1.71
C LYS A 74 -20.60 -10.72 1.21
N ARG A 75 -21.83 -10.24 0.99
CA ARG A 75 -22.99 -11.05 0.56
C ARG A 75 -22.69 -11.91 -0.66
N ASP A 76 -22.20 -11.29 -1.73
CA ASP A 76 -22.02 -11.96 -3.02
C ASP A 76 -20.97 -13.08 -2.92
N TRP A 77 -19.88 -12.82 -2.18
CA TRP A 77 -18.88 -13.84 -1.90
C TRP A 77 -19.44 -14.97 -1.05
N LEU A 78 -20.20 -14.67 0.01
CA LEU A 78 -20.80 -15.69 0.87
C LEU A 78 -21.74 -16.61 0.08
N VAL A 79 -22.59 -16.05 -0.79
CA VAL A 79 -23.48 -16.83 -1.67
C VAL A 79 -22.66 -17.70 -2.62
N SER A 80 -21.60 -17.17 -3.22
CA SER A 80 -20.72 -17.91 -4.12
C SER A 80 -19.97 -19.03 -3.39
N TRP A 81 -19.46 -18.76 -2.18
CA TRP A 81 -18.76 -19.70 -1.31
C TRP A 81 -19.65 -20.88 -0.90
N LEU A 82 -20.88 -20.60 -0.44
CA LEU A 82 -21.86 -21.62 -0.05
C LEU A 82 -22.30 -22.50 -1.23
N LYS A 83 -22.14 -22.03 -2.46
CA LYS A 83 -22.37 -22.81 -3.69
C LYS A 83 -21.14 -23.61 -4.13
N GLY A 84 -20.04 -23.56 -3.38
CA GLY A 84 -18.78 -24.24 -3.70
C GLY A 84 -18.04 -23.67 -4.90
N LYS A 85 -18.23 -22.39 -5.23
CA LYS A 85 -17.62 -21.72 -6.40
C LYS A 85 -16.32 -20.98 -6.10
N GLU A 86 -15.94 -20.92 -4.84
CA GLU A 86 -14.80 -20.14 -4.34
C GLU A 86 -13.69 -21.08 -3.86
N ASN A 87 -12.44 -20.63 -3.95
CA ASN A 87 -11.30 -21.39 -3.45
C ASN A 87 -11.33 -21.51 -1.92
N PRO A 88 -10.86 -22.64 -1.35
CA PRO A 88 -10.77 -22.82 0.09
C PRO A 88 -10.09 -21.65 0.79
N VAL A 89 -10.72 -21.16 1.86
CA VAL A 89 -10.23 -20.04 2.69
C VAL A 89 -8.92 -20.39 3.42
N TYR A 90 -8.73 -21.68 3.70
CA TYR A 90 -7.53 -22.21 4.34
C TYR A 90 -6.78 -23.06 3.32
N GLY A 91 -5.49 -22.77 3.12
CA GLY A 91 -4.64 -23.56 2.20
C GLY A 91 -4.35 -24.98 2.68
N LYS A 92 -4.64 -25.25 3.96
CA LYS A 92 -4.67 -26.56 4.62
C LYS A 92 -6.03 -26.70 5.32
N SER A 93 -6.10 -27.35 6.47
CA SER A 93 -7.28 -27.41 7.32
C SER A 93 -7.53 -26.11 8.11
N TYR A 94 -8.78 -25.93 8.55
CA TYR A 94 -9.10 -24.92 9.58
C TYR A 94 -8.37 -25.21 10.90
N ARG A 95 -8.13 -26.48 11.25
CA ARG A 95 -7.40 -26.82 12.47
C ARG A 95 -5.90 -26.72 12.26
N TRP A 96 -5.17 -26.35 13.31
CA TRP A 96 -3.70 -26.41 13.31
C TRP A 96 -3.23 -27.83 13.60
N ASP A 97 -3.51 -28.72 12.65
CA ASP A 97 -3.06 -30.11 12.66
C ASP A 97 -2.09 -30.37 11.49
N LEU A 98 -1.72 -31.65 11.28
CA LEU A 98 -0.77 -32.06 10.25
C LEU A 98 -1.40 -32.18 8.86
N SER A 99 -2.65 -31.74 8.66
CA SER A 99 -3.29 -31.77 7.35
C SER A 99 -2.50 -30.92 6.35
N THR A 100 -2.28 -31.48 5.17
CA THR A 100 -1.51 -30.85 4.09
C THR A 100 -2.37 -30.36 2.94
N THR A 101 -3.68 -30.64 2.98
CA THR A 101 -4.66 -30.28 1.95
C THR A 101 -5.88 -29.59 2.55
N PRO A 102 -6.57 -28.72 1.79
CA PRO A 102 -7.81 -28.10 2.25
C PRO A 102 -8.97 -29.07 2.44
N ASP A 103 -9.77 -28.83 3.48
CA ASP A 103 -11.07 -29.49 3.66
C ASP A 103 -12.10 -28.91 2.69
N LYS A 104 -12.93 -29.77 2.09
CA LYS A 104 -14.01 -29.33 1.19
C LYS A 104 -15.24 -28.93 2.02
N HIS A 105 -15.69 -27.69 1.85
CA HIS A 105 -16.94 -27.22 2.45
C HIS A 105 -18.16 -27.78 1.69
N PRO A 106 -19.22 -28.26 2.39
CA PRO A 106 -20.47 -28.67 1.74
C PRO A 106 -21.11 -27.54 0.94
N SER A 107 -21.69 -27.85 -0.22
CA SER A 107 -22.38 -26.88 -1.06
C SER A 107 -23.89 -27.00 -0.95
N ILE A 108 -24.60 -25.87 -0.98
CA ILE A 108 -26.06 -25.79 -0.98
C ILE A 108 -26.59 -25.13 -2.27
N THR A 109 -27.91 -25.19 -2.48
CA THR A 109 -28.56 -24.58 -3.64
C THR A 109 -28.43 -23.05 -3.63
N GLU A 110 -28.66 -22.41 -4.76
CA GLU A 110 -28.56 -20.95 -4.87
C GLU A 110 -29.59 -20.23 -3.99
N GLU A 111 -30.81 -20.76 -3.93
CA GLU A 111 -31.91 -20.25 -3.13
C GLU A 111 -31.58 -20.34 -1.64
N GLN A 112 -31.06 -21.49 -1.20
CA GLN A 112 -30.62 -21.69 0.19
C GLN A 112 -29.43 -20.77 0.51
N ALA A 113 -28.44 -20.65 -0.38
CA ALA A 113 -27.28 -19.78 -0.17
C ALA A 113 -27.69 -18.31 -0.01
N LYS A 114 -28.60 -17.82 -0.86
CA LYS A 114 -29.17 -16.46 -0.75
C LYS A 114 -29.91 -16.26 0.56
N ALA A 115 -30.68 -17.26 1.02
CA ALA A 115 -31.41 -17.19 2.28
C ALA A 115 -30.47 -17.19 3.49
N VAL A 116 -29.45 -18.06 3.52
CA VAL A 116 -28.42 -18.08 4.56
C VAL A 116 -27.66 -16.75 4.61
N ALA A 117 -27.34 -16.15 3.46
CA ALA A 117 -26.71 -14.83 3.43
C ALA A 117 -27.60 -13.73 4.05
N VAL A 118 -28.92 -13.76 3.81
CA VAL A 118 -29.88 -12.86 4.50
C VAL A 118 -29.89 -13.11 6.01
N TYR A 119 -29.82 -14.37 6.45
CA TYR A 119 -29.75 -14.70 7.87
C TYR A 119 -28.49 -14.12 8.51
N PHE A 120 -27.32 -14.26 7.87
CA PHE A 120 -26.05 -13.69 8.36
C PHE A 120 -26.16 -12.19 8.53
N GLU A 121 -26.63 -11.49 7.49
CA GLU A 121 -26.81 -10.04 7.49
C GLU A 121 -27.78 -9.52 8.54
N LYS A 122 -28.72 -10.33 9.02
CA LYS A 122 -29.70 -9.90 10.03
C LYS A 122 -29.30 -10.25 11.45
N ASN A 123 -28.67 -11.40 11.65
CA ASN A 123 -28.50 -11.99 12.98
C ASN A 123 -27.05 -12.07 13.45
N LEU A 124 -26.07 -12.11 12.54
CA LEU A 124 -24.68 -12.41 12.87
C LEU A 124 -23.79 -11.17 12.78
N LYS A 125 -24.18 -10.12 13.51
CA LYS A 125 -23.48 -8.83 13.52
C LYS A 125 -22.77 -8.58 14.84
N ASP A 126 -21.60 -7.98 14.74
CA ASP A 126 -20.91 -7.35 15.85
C ASP A 126 -21.20 -5.83 15.88
N PRO A 127 -21.74 -5.27 16.97
CA PRO A 127 -22.05 -3.84 17.08
C PRO A 127 -20.82 -2.94 17.18
N THR A 128 -19.65 -3.50 17.46
CA THR A 128 -18.39 -2.74 17.55
C THR A 128 -17.69 -2.58 16.19
N VAL A 129 -18.19 -3.27 15.15
CA VAL A 129 -17.79 -3.05 13.75
C VAL A 129 -18.47 -1.77 13.25
N LYS A 130 -17.71 -0.68 13.22
CA LYS A 130 -18.20 0.64 12.81
C LYS A 130 -18.09 0.78 11.28
N PRO A 131 -19.14 1.28 10.60
CA PRO A 131 -19.09 1.52 9.18
C PRO A 131 -18.06 2.61 8.84
N ASN A 132 -17.35 2.44 7.72
CA ASN A 132 -16.33 3.37 7.22
C ASN A 132 -15.22 3.65 8.25
N ALA A 133 -14.77 2.60 8.96
CA ALA A 133 -13.66 2.69 9.91
C ALA A 133 -12.35 3.14 9.23
N ILE A 134 -12.19 2.80 7.94
CA ILE A 134 -11.16 3.36 7.06
C ILE A 134 -11.84 4.09 5.90
N ASP A 135 -11.49 5.36 5.74
CA ASP A 135 -11.77 6.07 4.50
C ASP A 135 -10.76 5.64 3.41
N TYR A 136 -11.22 4.80 2.48
CA TYR A 136 -10.42 4.33 1.35
C TYR A 136 -10.29 5.37 0.23
N SER A 137 -11.14 6.42 0.20
CA SER A 137 -11.05 7.48 -0.82
C SER A 137 -9.78 8.31 -0.68
N THR A 138 -9.19 8.31 0.52
CA THR A 138 -7.92 8.95 0.86
C THR A 138 -6.76 7.96 0.99
N PHE A 139 -6.96 6.67 0.67
CA PHE A 139 -5.93 5.64 0.86
C PHE A 139 -4.89 5.66 -0.28
N SER A 140 -3.64 5.95 0.05
CA SER A 140 -2.57 6.14 -0.93
C SER A 140 -1.76 4.87 -1.22
N GLU A 141 -1.05 4.85 -2.36
CA GLU A 141 -0.13 3.76 -2.68
C GLU A 141 1.00 3.66 -1.63
N MET A 142 1.37 4.78 -1.01
CA MET A 142 2.38 4.79 0.05
C MET A 142 1.88 4.08 1.32
N GLU A 143 0.62 4.29 1.70
CA GLU A 143 -0.01 3.59 2.82
C GLU A 143 -0.13 2.08 2.56
N TYR A 144 -0.52 1.68 1.34
CA TYR A 144 -0.53 0.27 0.93
C TYR A 144 0.86 -0.37 1.09
N ASN A 145 1.90 0.35 0.66
CA ASN A 145 3.29 -0.10 0.79
C ASN A 145 3.76 -0.18 2.25
N PHE A 146 3.28 0.69 3.13
CA PHE A 146 3.54 0.57 4.57
C PHE A 146 2.81 -0.62 5.17
N GLY A 147 1.57 -0.87 4.76
CA GLY A 147 0.82 -2.05 5.18
C GLY A 147 1.53 -3.35 4.79
N ALA A 148 2.01 -3.44 3.55
CA ALA A 148 2.83 -4.57 3.08
C ALA A 148 4.13 -4.74 3.90
N LYS A 149 4.73 -3.64 4.35
CA LYS A 149 5.92 -3.66 5.21
C LYS A 149 5.58 -4.17 6.61
N ILE A 150 4.51 -3.64 7.22
CA ILE A 150 4.01 -4.08 8.52
C ILE A 150 3.69 -5.57 8.48
N PHE A 151 2.98 -6.04 7.45
CA PHE A 151 2.61 -7.43 7.26
C PHE A 151 3.81 -8.40 7.28
N ARG A 152 4.97 -7.96 6.76
CA ARG A 152 6.22 -8.71 6.82
C ARG A 152 6.95 -8.56 8.14
N GLU A 153 7.14 -7.32 8.61
CA GLU A 153 7.93 -7.01 9.81
C GLU A 153 7.28 -7.51 11.10
N PHE A 154 5.95 -7.54 11.15
CA PHE A 154 5.16 -8.04 12.28
C PHE A 154 4.83 -9.54 12.12
N SER A 155 5.52 -10.23 11.20
CA SER A 155 5.45 -11.68 10.98
C SER A 155 4.07 -12.23 10.62
N CYS A 156 3.11 -11.41 10.18
CA CYS A 156 1.81 -11.86 9.67
C CYS A 156 2.00 -12.88 8.53
N ILE A 157 2.99 -12.62 7.66
CA ILE A 157 3.38 -13.47 6.54
C ILE A 157 3.88 -14.88 6.96
N GLY A 158 4.24 -15.08 8.23
CA GLY A 158 4.63 -16.40 8.75
C GLY A 158 3.47 -17.39 8.76
N CYS A 159 2.24 -16.90 8.93
CA CYS A 159 1.03 -17.71 9.04
C CYS A 159 0.00 -17.47 7.95
N HIS A 160 0.00 -16.28 7.33
CA HIS A 160 -0.95 -15.87 6.32
C HIS A 160 -0.29 -15.74 4.95
N GLN A 161 -1.09 -15.96 3.89
CA GLN A 161 -0.63 -15.82 2.51
C GLN A 161 -1.25 -14.59 1.83
N VAL A 162 -0.46 -13.92 1.00
CA VAL A 162 -0.83 -12.75 0.19
C VAL A 162 -0.26 -12.91 -1.22
N MET A 163 -0.78 -12.15 -2.18
CA MET A 163 -0.18 -12.09 -3.51
C MET A 163 0.90 -10.99 -3.52
N GLU A 164 2.15 -11.38 -3.80
CA GLU A 164 3.25 -10.44 -4.02
C GLU A 164 3.91 -10.75 -5.37
N ASP A 165 4.02 -9.75 -6.25
CA ASP A 165 4.55 -9.92 -7.61
C ASP A 165 3.90 -11.10 -8.36
N ASP A 166 2.56 -11.20 -8.28
CA ASP A 166 1.74 -12.26 -8.85
C ASP A 166 2.05 -13.68 -8.33
N LYS A 167 2.67 -13.78 -7.14
CA LYS A 167 3.01 -15.05 -6.50
C LYS A 167 2.41 -15.18 -5.10
N PRO A 168 1.82 -16.34 -4.78
CA PRO A 168 1.47 -16.68 -3.40
C PRO A 168 2.70 -16.61 -2.51
N THR A 169 2.66 -15.76 -1.48
CA THR A 169 3.77 -15.56 -0.55
C THR A 169 3.26 -15.64 0.88
N GLY A 170 3.96 -16.40 1.72
CA GLY A 170 3.65 -16.58 3.14
C GLY A 170 3.29 -18.01 3.52
N GLY A 171 3.12 -18.25 4.82
CA GLY A 171 2.79 -19.57 5.37
C GLY A 171 1.32 -19.95 5.13
N PRO A 172 1.00 -21.18 4.68
CA PRO A 172 -0.38 -21.62 4.42
C PRO A 172 -1.10 -22.14 5.68
N GLN A 173 -0.75 -21.62 6.87
CA GLN A 173 -1.24 -22.17 8.15
C GLN A 173 -2.52 -21.49 8.64
N SER A 174 -2.80 -20.29 8.16
CA SER A 174 -4.00 -19.52 8.45
C SER A 174 -4.67 -19.09 7.15
N THR A 175 -5.71 -18.29 7.29
CA THR A 175 -6.50 -17.76 6.18
C THR A 175 -5.60 -17.10 5.14
N ASP A 176 -5.77 -17.45 3.87
CA ASP A 176 -5.18 -16.69 2.77
C ASP A 176 -5.92 -15.35 2.60
N PHE A 177 -5.22 -14.36 2.06
CA PHE A 177 -5.79 -13.05 1.73
C PHE A 177 -5.82 -12.79 0.22
N PHE A 178 -5.63 -13.77 -0.66
CA PHE A 178 -5.44 -13.51 -2.10
C PHE A 178 -6.59 -12.70 -2.73
N GLU A 179 -7.82 -13.00 -2.33
CA GLU A 179 -9.04 -12.30 -2.77
C GLU A 179 -9.78 -11.63 -1.60
N ALA A 180 -9.05 -11.11 -0.60
CA ALA A 180 -9.66 -10.51 0.58
C ALA A 180 -10.64 -9.37 0.22
N ALA A 181 -10.35 -8.59 -0.84
CA ALA A 181 -11.22 -7.52 -1.32
C ALA A 181 -12.60 -8.01 -1.77
N LYS A 182 -12.69 -9.23 -2.32
CA LYS A 182 -13.96 -9.85 -2.70
C LYS A 182 -14.66 -10.48 -1.50
N ARG A 183 -13.88 -11.03 -0.57
CA ARG A 183 -14.34 -11.86 0.55
C ARG A 183 -14.88 -11.07 1.74
N TYR A 184 -14.12 -10.09 2.22
CA TYR A 184 -14.34 -9.49 3.53
C TYR A 184 -14.92 -8.09 3.45
N ASN A 185 -15.76 -7.77 4.42
CA ASN A 185 -16.07 -6.38 4.74
C ASN A 185 -14.81 -5.71 5.32
N PRO A 186 -14.30 -4.61 4.73
CA PRO A 186 -13.09 -3.94 5.23
C PRO A 186 -13.24 -3.41 6.67
N ASP A 187 -14.45 -3.01 7.09
CA ASP A 187 -14.70 -2.55 8.46
C ASP A 187 -14.54 -3.68 9.48
N TRP A 188 -14.89 -4.90 9.08
CA TRP A 188 -14.58 -6.09 9.89
C TRP A 188 -13.08 -6.31 9.99
N ILE A 189 -12.33 -6.21 8.89
CA ILE A 189 -10.88 -6.41 8.91
C ILE A 189 -10.24 -5.39 9.86
N TYR A 190 -10.66 -4.13 9.80
CA TYR A 190 -10.20 -3.10 10.73
C TYR A 190 -10.47 -3.49 12.18
N ARG A 191 -11.73 -3.81 12.50
CA ARG A 191 -12.14 -4.14 13.87
C ARG A 191 -11.48 -5.42 14.39
N PHE A 192 -11.34 -6.43 13.55
CA PHE A 192 -10.62 -7.65 13.87
C PHE A 192 -9.16 -7.34 14.17
N ASN A 193 -8.49 -6.58 13.31
CA ASN A 193 -7.10 -6.21 13.50
C ASN A 193 -6.86 -5.31 14.72
N SER A 194 -7.86 -4.53 15.16
CA SER A 194 -7.74 -3.73 16.38
C SER A 194 -7.54 -4.58 17.63
N ASN A 195 -8.19 -5.75 17.70
CA ASN A 195 -8.07 -6.68 18.84
C ASN A 195 -8.60 -8.08 18.47
N PRO A 196 -7.80 -8.95 17.82
CA PRO A 196 -8.23 -10.29 17.41
C PRO A 196 -8.75 -11.20 18.54
N PRO A 197 -8.19 -11.15 19.78
CA PRO A 197 -8.68 -11.96 20.90
C PRO A 197 -10.16 -11.79 21.25
N ASP A 198 -10.81 -10.69 20.86
CA ASP A 198 -12.26 -10.52 21.05
C ASP A 198 -13.09 -11.54 20.26
N PHE A 199 -12.54 -12.03 19.15
CA PHE A 199 -13.22 -12.92 18.21
C PHE A 199 -12.70 -14.36 18.27
N VAL A 200 -11.39 -14.51 18.48
CA VAL A 200 -10.68 -15.78 18.40
C VAL A 200 -9.65 -15.84 19.52
N PRO A 201 -10.10 -15.95 20.79
CA PRO A 201 -9.20 -15.94 21.94
C PRO A 201 -8.21 -17.12 21.89
N HIS A 202 -7.03 -16.94 22.46
CA HIS A 202 -5.99 -17.99 22.57
C HIS A 202 -5.53 -18.62 21.24
N SER A 203 -5.78 -17.96 20.10
CA SER A 203 -5.39 -18.43 18.76
C SER A 203 -3.96 -18.06 18.36
N GLY A 204 -3.27 -17.24 19.17
CA GLY A 204 -1.99 -16.64 18.82
C GLY A 204 -2.11 -15.51 17.79
N GLU A 205 -3.32 -15.21 17.30
CA GLU A 205 -3.58 -14.10 16.39
C GLU A 205 -3.47 -12.80 17.17
N TYR A 206 -2.46 -12.01 16.82
CA TYR A 206 -2.13 -10.75 17.46
C TYR A 206 -1.65 -9.80 16.37
N VAL A 207 -2.28 -8.63 16.29
CA VAL A 207 -1.72 -7.52 15.52
C VAL A 207 -0.88 -6.74 16.50
N ALA A 208 0.43 -6.96 16.46
CA ALA A 208 1.36 -6.34 17.39
C ALA A 208 1.30 -4.82 17.37
N ASP A 209 1.69 -4.18 18.48
CA ASP A 209 1.85 -2.73 18.77
C ASP A 209 1.97 -1.81 17.54
N VAL A 210 0.87 -1.70 16.78
CA VAL A 210 0.76 -0.82 15.62
C VAL A 210 0.02 0.41 16.10
N SER A 211 0.59 1.58 15.82
CA SER A 211 -0.15 2.83 15.99
C SER A 211 -1.45 2.78 15.19
N GLY A 212 -2.42 3.65 15.51
CA GLY A 212 -3.68 3.72 14.75
C GLY A 212 -3.47 3.90 13.23
N LEU A 213 -2.41 4.62 12.83
CA LEU A 213 -1.99 4.70 11.42
C LEU A 213 -1.46 3.38 10.89
N GLY A 214 -0.61 2.67 11.64
CA GLY A 214 -0.13 1.35 11.26
C GLY A 214 -1.27 0.36 11.05
N LEU A 215 -2.28 0.40 11.91
CA LEU A 215 -3.50 -0.39 11.78
C LEU A 215 -4.27 -0.07 10.50
N ARG A 216 -4.44 1.21 10.16
CA ARG A 216 -5.02 1.65 8.87
C ARG A 216 -4.25 1.06 7.70
N TYR A 217 -2.92 1.15 7.71
CA TYR A 217 -2.08 0.69 6.61
C TYR A 217 -2.15 -0.82 6.43
N ALA A 218 -1.99 -1.59 7.50
CA ALA A 218 -2.06 -3.05 7.48
C ALA A 218 -3.44 -3.54 7.03
N THR A 219 -4.49 -2.94 7.57
CA THR A 219 -5.87 -3.26 7.18
C THR A 219 -6.12 -2.94 5.72
N GLY A 220 -5.71 -1.77 5.23
CA GLY A 220 -5.89 -1.42 3.82
C GLY A 220 -5.09 -2.32 2.88
N TYR A 221 -3.88 -2.72 3.26
CA TYR A 221 -3.09 -3.70 2.50
C TYR A 221 -3.79 -5.06 2.36
N ILE A 222 -4.38 -5.57 3.45
CA ILE A 222 -5.15 -6.82 3.44
C ILE A 222 -6.44 -6.64 2.64
N ALA A 223 -7.22 -5.59 2.93
CA ALA A 223 -8.53 -5.34 2.32
C ALA A 223 -8.48 -5.14 0.80
N LEU A 224 -7.34 -4.69 0.26
CA LEU A 224 -7.16 -4.45 -1.17
C LEU A 224 -6.51 -5.63 -1.92
N GLN A 225 -6.17 -6.73 -1.23
CA GLN A 225 -5.69 -7.93 -1.92
C GLN A 225 -6.75 -8.45 -2.89
N GLY A 226 -6.33 -8.72 -4.13
CA GLY A 226 -7.23 -9.14 -5.21
C GLY A 226 -8.05 -8.01 -5.83
N HIS A 227 -7.69 -6.73 -5.61
CA HIS A 227 -8.36 -5.57 -6.20
C HIS A 227 -7.44 -4.81 -7.19
N PRO A 228 -7.14 -5.36 -8.38
CA PRO A 228 -6.19 -4.75 -9.33
C PRO A 228 -6.64 -3.37 -9.84
N ASP A 229 -7.95 -3.10 -9.87
CA ASP A 229 -8.51 -1.84 -10.38
C ASP A 229 -8.64 -0.74 -9.32
N PHE A 230 -8.09 -0.94 -8.12
CA PHE A 230 -8.16 0.07 -7.06
C PHE A 230 -7.36 1.31 -7.45
N LYS A 231 -8.00 2.48 -7.40
CA LYS A 231 -7.35 3.76 -7.69
C LYS A 231 -6.86 4.39 -6.39
N PHE A 232 -5.54 4.35 -6.19
CA PHE A 232 -4.92 5.00 -5.04
C PHE A 232 -5.14 6.51 -5.05
N PHE A 233 -5.32 7.07 -3.86
CA PHE A 233 -5.42 8.50 -3.67
C PHE A 233 -4.10 9.19 -3.99
N GLU A 234 -4.18 10.21 -4.85
CA GLU A 234 -3.03 11.03 -5.28
C GLU A 234 -3.28 12.50 -4.89
N PRO A 235 -2.90 12.92 -3.67
CA PRO A 235 -3.11 14.28 -3.15
C PRO A 235 -2.65 15.38 -4.11
N TRP A 236 -1.53 15.15 -4.80
CA TRP A 236 -0.93 16.06 -5.79
C TRP A 236 -1.79 16.29 -7.05
N LYS A 237 -2.82 15.47 -7.30
CA LYS A 237 -3.77 15.64 -8.42
C LYS A 237 -5.10 16.27 -8.01
N THR A 238 -5.23 16.67 -6.75
CA THR A 238 -6.48 17.22 -6.20
C THR A 238 -6.53 18.75 -6.27
N LYS A 239 -7.69 19.30 -5.88
CA LYS A 239 -7.87 20.75 -5.71
C LYS A 239 -6.90 21.39 -4.71
N TYR A 240 -6.34 20.62 -3.76
CA TYR A 240 -5.39 21.16 -2.79
C TYR A 240 -4.14 21.73 -3.48
N PHE A 241 -3.60 20.98 -4.45
CA PHE A 241 -2.42 21.39 -5.21
C PHE A 241 -2.75 22.44 -6.28
N SER A 242 -3.92 22.35 -6.89
CA SER A 242 -4.38 23.36 -7.85
C SER A 242 -4.59 24.73 -7.19
N ASN A 243 -5.00 24.75 -5.92
CA ASN A 243 -5.22 25.96 -5.14
C ASN A 243 -4.03 26.32 -4.21
N ALA A 244 -2.87 25.70 -4.42
CA ALA A 244 -1.72 25.93 -3.55
C ALA A 244 -1.24 27.38 -3.62
N ASN A 245 -0.95 27.97 -2.46
CA ASN A 245 -0.54 29.37 -2.34
C ASN A 245 0.84 29.46 -1.68
N ALA A 246 1.84 29.90 -2.44
CA ALA A 246 3.22 30.01 -1.96
C ALA A 246 3.39 31.01 -0.80
N THR A 247 2.58 32.07 -0.73
CA THR A 247 2.62 33.02 0.39
C THR A 247 2.15 32.36 1.68
N LYS A 248 1.06 31.58 1.64
CA LYS A 248 0.65 30.76 2.79
C LYS A 248 1.69 29.70 3.11
N GLY A 249 2.28 29.09 2.08
CA GLY A 249 3.35 28.11 2.23
C GLY A 249 4.61 28.65 2.91
N LYS A 250 4.93 29.92 2.72
CA LYS A 250 6.02 30.60 3.43
C LYS A 250 5.80 30.61 4.94
N ASN A 251 4.57 30.80 5.39
CA ASN A 251 4.23 30.79 6.82
C ASN A 251 4.40 29.37 7.39
N VAL A 252 3.86 28.36 6.70
CA VAL A 252 4.06 26.94 7.05
C VAL A 252 5.56 26.60 7.12
N TYR A 253 6.35 27.04 6.14
CA TYR A 253 7.79 26.80 6.14
C TYR A 253 8.48 27.47 7.34
N LYS A 254 8.12 28.72 7.64
CA LYS A 254 8.65 29.45 8.80
C LYS A 254 8.38 28.69 10.10
N GLU A 255 7.14 28.24 10.31
CA GLU A 255 6.68 27.64 11.56
C GLU A 255 7.20 26.20 11.76
N TYR A 256 7.15 25.38 10.71
CA TYR A 256 7.38 23.93 10.82
C TYR A 256 8.71 23.46 10.23
N CYS A 257 9.29 24.18 9.26
CA CYS A 257 10.45 23.69 8.50
C CYS A 257 11.76 24.42 8.88
N SER A 258 11.68 25.73 9.12
CA SER A 258 12.85 26.61 9.25
C SER A 258 13.70 26.33 10.49
N GLN A 259 13.11 25.69 11.52
CA GLN A 259 13.81 25.29 12.74
C GLN A 259 14.98 24.32 12.45
N CYS A 260 14.84 23.49 11.41
CA CYS A 260 15.91 22.60 10.93
C CYS A 260 16.54 23.11 9.64
N HIS A 261 15.72 23.45 8.63
CA HIS A 261 16.23 23.81 7.31
C HIS A 261 16.74 25.26 7.19
N GLY A 262 16.55 26.08 8.22
CA GLY A 262 16.89 27.49 8.23
C GLY A 262 15.90 28.36 7.45
N ALA A 263 15.76 29.63 7.84
CA ALA A 263 14.85 30.58 7.21
C ALA A 263 15.15 30.80 5.72
N LYS A 264 16.43 30.71 5.33
CA LYS A 264 16.91 30.80 3.94
C LYS A 264 17.17 29.44 3.30
N GLY A 265 16.74 28.34 3.93
CA GLY A 265 16.96 26.99 3.38
C GLY A 265 18.41 26.54 3.36
N LYS A 266 19.27 27.06 4.25
CA LYS A 266 20.70 26.74 4.27
C LYS A 266 21.05 25.51 5.13
N GLY A 267 20.05 24.85 5.73
CA GLY A 267 20.27 23.74 6.66
C GLY A 267 20.90 24.19 7.99
N ASP A 268 20.74 25.47 8.32
CA ASP A 268 21.35 26.19 9.45
C ASP A 268 20.30 26.64 10.47
N GLY A 269 19.14 25.97 10.52
CA GLY A 269 18.14 26.25 11.55
C GLY A 269 18.68 25.99 12.96
N PRO A 270 18.10 26.59 14.00
CA PRO A 270 18.58 26.45 15.39
C PRO A 270 18.70 24.99 15.85
N ALA A 271 17.86 24.08 15.34
CA ALA A 271 17.92 22.65 15.66
C ALA A 271 18.95 21.87 14.82
N ALA A 272 19.51 22.45 13.75
CA ALA A 272 20.38 21.74 12.81
C ALA A 272 21.75 21.37 13.37
N SER A 273 22.26 22.08 14.39
CA SER A 273 23.61 21.92 14.93
C SER A 273 23.86 20.50 15.48
N GLY A 274 22.86 19.88 16.10
CA GLY A 274 22.94 18.54 16.69
C GLY A 274 22.59 17.37 15.76
N LEU A 275 22.14 17.62 14.52
CA LEU A 275 21.62 16.56 13.65
C LEU A 275 22.71 15.93 12.78
N ASN A 276 22.69 14.58 12.71
CA ASN A 276 23.48 13.78 11.79
C ASN A 276 22.62 12.65 11.18
N PRO A 277 22.34 12.66 9.87
CA PRO A 277 22.80 13.63 8.88
C PRO A 277 22.22 15.03 9.07
N LYS A 278 22.92 16.04 8.56
CA LYS A 278 22.44 17.44 8.55
C LYS A 278 21.17 17.58 7.69
N PRO A 279 20.30 18.56 7.99
CA PRO A 279 19.14 18.88 7.16
C PRO A 279 19.53 19.21 5.72
N ALA A 280 18.59 18.98 4.79
CA ALA A 280 18.79 19.34 3.39
C ALA A 280 18.96 20.86 3.24
N VAL A 281 19.95 21.27 2.43
CA VAL A 281 20.22 22.66 2.05
C VAL A 281 19.36 23.02 0.84
N HIS A 282 18.09 23.38 1.09
CA HIS A 282 17.14 23.76 0.04
C HIS A 282 17.66 24.86 -0.88
N ALA A 283 18.43 25.82 -0.38
CA ALA A 283 19.01 26.91 -1.17
C ALA A 283 19.84 26.41 -2.38
N ASN A 284 20.44 25.23 -2.27
CA ASN A 284 21.28 24.64 -3.31
C ASN A 284 20.51 23.69 -4.24
N MET A 285 19.20 23.52 -4.03
CA MET A 285 18.37 22.58 -4.75
C MET A 285 17.35 23.33 -5.60
N ALA A 286 17.25 22.97 -6.87
CA ALA A 286 16.13 23.35 -7.72
C ALA A 286 14.93 22.47 -7.34
N LEU A 287 14.17 22.88 -6.31
CA LEU A 287 13.06 22.07 -5.81
C LEU A 287 11.92 21.94 -6.83
N SER A 288 11.86 22.83 -7.83
CA SER A 288 10.98 22.69 -9.00
C SER A 288 11.26 21.45 -9.85
N ASP A 289 12.47 20.88 -9.79
CA ASP A 289 12.84 19.69 -10.56
C ASP A 289 12.38 18.38 -9.89
N PHE A 290 11.91 18.47 -8.65
CA PHE A 290 11.39 17.32 -7.92
C PHE A 290 9.90 17.11 -8.23
N PRO A 291 9.47 15.85 -8.46
CA PRO A 291 8.05 15.52 -8.59
C PRO A 291 7.23 15.90 -7.35
N ASP A 292 5.97 16.32 -7.56
CA ASP A 292 5.06 16.72 -6.47
C ASP A 292 4.72 15.54 -5.56
N ASP A 293 4.59 14.33 -6.11
CA ASP A 293 4.37 13.11 -5.32
C ASP A 293 5.55 12.82 -4.40
N TYR A 294 6.79 12.99 -4.87
CA TYR A 294 7.97 12.82 -4.03
C TYR A 294 8.01 13.84 -2.88
N LEU A 295 7.85 15.14 -3.18
CA LEU A 295 7.90 16.18 -2.15
C LEU A 295 6.76 16.02 -1.15
N PHE A 296 5.54 15.73 -1.62
CA PHE A 296 4.40 15.46 -0.75
C PHE A 296 4.68 14.29 0.17
N ASN A 297 5.09 13.14 -0.38
CA ASN A 297 5.34 11.94 0.42
C ASN A 297 6.48 12.15 1.44
N LEU A 298 7.55 12.84 1.04
CA LEU A 298 8.67 13.19 1.92
C LEU A 298 8.22 14.04 3.12
N ILE A 299 7.30 14.98 2.92
CA ILE A 299 6.82 15.88 3.97
C ILE A 299 5.71 15.21 4.79
N TYR A 300 4.74 14.56 4.13
CA TYR A 300 3.60 13.91 4.77
C TYR A 300 4.04 12.71 5.61
N TYR A 301 4.82 11.80 5.05
CA TYR A 301 5.24 10.54 5.70
C TYR A 301 6.68 10.59 6.22
N GLY A 302 7.33 11.76 6.16
CA GLY A 302 8.69 11.98 6.65
C GLY A 302 9.79 11.38 5.78
N GLY A 303 11.04 11.57 6.19
CA GLY A 303 12.21 11.19 5.40
C GLY A 303 12.29 9.70 5.07
N LYS A 304 11.96 8.84 6.04
CA LYS A 304 12.06 7.38 5.91
C LYS A 304 11.18 6.83 4.78
N SER A 305 10.05 7.48 4.50
CA SER A 305 9.09 7.07 3.46
C SER A 305 9.70 6.99 2.07
N VAL A 306 10.68 7.85 1.80
CA VAL A 306 11.39 7.94 0.52
C VAL A 306 12.88 7.58 0.67
N GLY A 307 13.21 6.78 1.69
CA GLY A 307 14.57 6.28 1.91
C GLY A 307 15.58 7.32 2.41
N LYS A 308 15.13 8.41 3.02
CA LYS A 308 15.96 9.42 3.69
C LYS A 308 15.97 9.20 5.21
N SER A 309 16.71 10.04 5.92
CA SER A 309 16.84 9.99 7.38
C SER A 309 15.49 10.15 8.08
N SER A 310 15.26 9.37 9.14
CA SER A 310 14.10 9.54 10.04
C SER A 310 14.16 10.82 10.88
N LEU A 311 15.27 11.57 10.82
CA LEU A 311 15.36 12.91 11.42
C LEU A 311 14.51 13.95 10.69
N MET A 312 14.07 13.67 9.45
CA MET A 312 13.00 14.43 8.81
C MET A 312 11.66 13.84 9.27
N PRO A 313 10.91 14.52 10.15
CA PRO A 313 9.69 13.98 10.74
C PRO A 313 8.56 13.89 9.71
N ASP A 314 7.52 13.11 10.03
CA ASP A 314 6.26 13.10 9.31
C ASP A 314 5.35 14.25 9.78
N PHE A 315 4.71 14.95 8.83
CA PHE A 315 3.79 16.05 9.12
C PHE A 315 2.34 15.74 8.74
N GLY A 316 2.04 14.52 8.28
CA GLY A 316 0.73 14.14 7.76
C GLY A 316 -0.42 14.21 8.76
N LEU A 317 -0.12 14.09 10.06
CA LEU A 317 -1.08 14.29 11.16
C LEU A 317 -1.03 15.69 11.78
N THR A 318 -0.06 16.51 11.39
CA THR A 318 0.17 17.84 11.96
C THR A 318 -0.37 18.93 11.03
N LEU A 319 -0.16 18.78 9.72
CA LEU A 319 -0.52 19.77 8.71
C LEU A 319 -1.74 19.31 7.91
N PRO A 320 -2.74 20.18 7.69
CA PRO A 320 -3.86 19.85 6.81
C PRO A 320 -3.37 19.72 5.35
N PRO A 321 -4.08 18.96 4.49
CA PRO A 321 -3.67 18.72 3.11
C PRO A 321 -3.41 20.00 2.29
N GLN A 322 -4.17 21.07 2.54
CA GLN A 322 -3.98 22.35 1.86
C GLN A 322 -2.65 23.02 2.26
N ASP A 323 -2.20 22.90 3.51
CA ASP A 323 -0.95 23.51 3.97
C ASP A 323 0.27 22.72 3.52
N LEU A 324 0.15 21.40 3.41
CA LEU A 324 1.14 20.56 2.73
C LEU A 324 1.29 20.99 1.25
N ALA A 325 0.19 21.19 0.53
CA ALA A 325 0.24 21.71 -0.83
C ALA A 325 0.86 23.13 -0.89
N ASN A 326 0.48 24.01 0.03
CA ASN A 326 1.02 25.38 0.12
C ASN A 326 2.54 25.36 0.34
N VAL A 327 3.05 24.57 1.28
CA VAL A 327 4.49 24.52 1.57
C VAL A 327 5.27 23.89 0.41
N VAL A 328 4.72 22.87 -0.29
CA VAL A 328 5.33 22.35 -1.52
C VAL A 328 5.41 23.45 -2.60
N ALA A 329 4.35 24.25 -2.77
CA ALA A 329 4.37 25.37 -3.72
C ALA A 329 5.41 26.43 -3.33
N TYR A 330 5.53 26.78 -2.04
CA TYR A 330 6.57 27.69 -1.55
C TYR A 330 7.98 27.15 -1.83
N LEU A 331 8.23 25.89 -1.49
CA LEU A 331 9.52 25.23 -1.72
C LEU A 331 9.93 25.33 -3.20
N LYS A 332 9.03 24.97 -4.12
CA LYS A 332 9.27 25.02 -5.57
C LYS A 332 9.41 26.44 -6.10
N ALA A 333 8.70 27.41 -5.52
CA ALA A 333 8.75 28.82 -5.96
C ALA A 333 10.02 29.53 -5.46
N THR A 334 10.47 29.24 -4.24
CA THR A 334 11.58 29.96 -3.59
C THR A 334 12.95 29.34 -3.85
N PHE A 335 13.06 28.01 -3.85
CA PHE A 335 14.34 27.33 -3.96
C PHE A 335 14.57 26.82 -5.39
N LYS A 336 15.31 27.60 -6.17
CA LYS A 336 15.61 27.35 -7.59
C LYS A 336 16.98 26.72 -7.85
N GLY A 337 17.75 26.44 -6.79
CA GLY A 337 19.15 26.03 -6.88
C GLY A 337 20.06 27.25 -7.11
N GLY A 338 21.17 27.31 -6.40
CA GLY A 338 22.12 28.41 -6.51
C GLY A 338 22.96 28.33 -7.79
N GLU A 339 22.97 29.42 -8.56
CA GLU A 339 24.18 29.88 -9.26
C GLU A 339 25.20 30.31 -8.17
N GLU A 340 26.21 29.50 -7.89
CA GLU A 340 27.37 30.03 -7.17
C GLU A 340 28.18 30.93 -8.13
N LYS A 341 27.86 32.23 -8.17
CA LYS A 341 28.88 33.24 -8.45
C LYS A 341 29.64 33.53 -7.17
N THR A 342 30.83 32.93 -7.09
CA THR A 342 32.06 33.43 -6.45
C THR A 342 31.94 34.32 -5.21
N ALA A 343 32.34 33.78 -4.07
CA ALA A 343 33.35 34.40 -3.21
C ALA A 343 34.09 33.29 -2.44
N VAL A 344 35.20 32.83 -3.03
CA VAL A 344 36.16 31.98 -2.32
C VAL A 344 36.98 32.92 -1.45
N THR A 345 36.80 32.85 -0.14
CA THR A 345 37.86 33.19 0.81
C THR A 345 38.21 31.95 1.60
N SER A 346 39.41 31.48 1.27
CA SER A 346 40.29 30.51 1.91
C SER A 346 39.96 30.16 3.37
N ILE A 347 39.93 28.86 3.69
CA ILE A 347 40.84 28.21 4.67
C ILE A 347 40.56 26.69 4.76
N THR A 348 41.63 25.90 4.56
CA THR A 348 41.85 24.48 4.89
C THR A 348 41.08 23.36 4.16
N THR A 349 41.70 22.91 3.05
CA THR A 349 41.92 21.50 2.67
C THR A 349 41.04 20.41 3.31
N LYS A 350 39.80 20.24 2.82
CA LYS A 350 39.15 18.93 2.75
C LYS A 350 38.87 18.57 1.29
N LYS A 351 39.58 17.53 0.84
CA LYS A 351 39.51 16.86 -0.47
C LYS A 351 38.09 16.87 -1.05
N SER A 352 37.92 17.43 -2.24
CA SER A 352 36.67 17.40 -3.00
C SER A 352 36.19 15.95 -3.15
N LEU A 353 35.02 15.63 -2.57
CA LEU A 353 34.36 14.32 -2.71
C LEU A 353 33.78 14.08 -4.12
N GLY A 354 34.09 14.97 -5.08
CA GLY A 354 33.81 14.84 -6.51
C GLY A 354 35.01 14.43 -7.36
N ASP A 355 36.22 14.36 -6.78
CA ASP A 355 37.44 14.05 -7.55
C ASP A 355 37.58 12.53 -7.78
N CYS A 356 37.98 12.17 -8.99
CA CYS A 356 38.19 10.79 -9.40
C CYS A 356 39.62 10.35 -9.00
N PRO A 357 39.83 9.21 -8.32
CA PRO A 357 38.85 8.22 -7.86
C PRO A 357 38.07 8.63 -6.61
N GLN A 358 36.75 8.38 -6.62
CA GLN A 358 35.85 8.64 -5.49
C GLN A 358 35.91 7.51 -4.45
N LYS A 359 36.97 7.48 -3.64
CA LYS A 359 37.07 6.58 -2.48
C LYS A 359 35.98 6.92 -1.45
N ARG A 360 35.15 5.94 -1.08
CA ARG A 360 34.14 6.08 0.00
C ARG A 360 34.45 5.13 1.15
N THR A 361 34.26 5.61 2.37
CA THR A 361 34.35 4.85 3.63
C THR A 361 32.98 4.33 4.12
N THR A 362 31.96 4.36 3.26
CA THR A 362 30.65 3.79 3.57
C THR A 362 30.77 2.29 3.78
N LYS A 363 30.13 1.73 4.83
CA LYS A 363 30.13 0.28 5.11
C LYS A 363 29.77 -0.48 3.82
N LYS A 364 30.62 -1.44 3.43
CA LYS A 364 30.31 -2.32 2.30
C LYS A 364 29.11 -3.17 2.69
N VAL A 365 28.00 -2.99 1.98
CA VAL A 365 26.80 -3.80 2.17
C VAL A 365 26.86 -4.94 1.15
N SER A 366 26.74 -6.18 1.63
CA SER A 366 26.54 -7.34 0.75
C SER A 366 25.05 -7.47 0.45
N PHE A 367 24.69 -7.57 -0.83
CA PHE A 367 23.32 -7.75 -1.29
C PHE A 367 23.15 -9.16 -1.84
N LYS A 368 21.89 -9.65 -1.93
CA LYS A 368 21.54 -10.94 -2.57
C LYS A 368 22.12 -11.12 -3.99
N TYR A 369 22.40 -10.01 -4.67
CA TYR A 369 22.92 -9.97 -6.03
C TYR A 369 24.40 -9.61 -6.11
N SER A 370 25.10 -9.39 -5.00
CA SER A 370 26.54 -9.11 -4.99
C SER A 370 27.32 -10.19 -5.75
N GLY A 371 28.16 -9.79 -6.70
CA GLY A 371 28.95 -10.70 -7.54
C GLY A 371 28.24 -11.21 -8.80
N LYS A 372 26.94 -10.95 -8.98
CA LYS A 372 26.24 -11.29 -10.23
C LYS A 372 26.58 -10.30 -11.35
N LYS A 373 26.77 -10.83 -12.57
CA LYS A 373 26.84 -10.03 -13.81
C LYS A 373 25.44 -9.69 -14.30
N ASN A 374 25.31 -8.62 -15.07
CA ASN A 374 24.04 -8.28 -15.72
C ASN A 374 23.61 -9.41 -16.69
N PRO A 375 22.44 -10.05 -16.50
CA PRO A 375 21.98 -11.15 -17.34
C PRO A 375 21.40 -10.67 -18.68
N LEU A 376 21.11 -9.38 -18.83
CA LEU A 376 20.60 -8.83 -20.09
C LEU A 376 21.76 -8.50 -21.03
N LYS A 377 21.57 -8.67 -22.34
CA LYS A 377 22.50 -8.15 -23.35
C LYS A 377 22.32 -6.62 -23.50
N PRO A 378 23.39 -5.83 -23.74
CA PRO A 378 23.34 -4.39 -23.95
C PRO A 378 22.80 -4.04 -25.36
N THR A 379 21.57 -4.44 -25.66
CA THR A 379 20.89 -4.13 -26.93
C THR A 379 20.38 -2.69 -26.93
N ALA A 380 20.16 -2.11 -28.11
CA ALA A 380 19.56 -0.77 -28.24
C ALA A 380 18.23 -0.63 -27.47
N VAL A 381 17.41 -1.70 -27.45
CA VAL A 381 16.16 -1.76 -26.69
C VAL A 381 16.40 -1.66 -25.19
N ASN A 382 17.35 -2.43 -24.64
CA ASN A 382 17.66 -2.40 -23.21
C ASN A 382 18.32 -1.09 -22.79
N LEU A 383 19.20 -0.53 -23.63
CA LEU A 383 19.85 0.76 -23.39
C LEU A 383 18.84 1.91 -23.40
N LYS A 384 17.94 1.97 -24.38
CA LYS A 384 16.88 2.98 -24.45
C LYS A 384 15.90 2.89 -23.28
N ALA A 385 15.57 1.67 -22.83
CA ALA A 385 14.77 1.45 -21.63
C ALA A 385 15.50 1.95 -20.38
N GLY A 386 16.80 1.62 -20.24
CA GLY A 386 17.66 2.10 -19.16
C GLY A 386 17.81 3.60 -19.11
N GLU A 387 18.00 4.24 -20.27
CA GLU A 387 18.04 5.70 -20.42
C GLU A 387 16.72 6.32 -19.96
N ALA A 388 15.58 5.80 -20.42
CA ALA A 388 14.27 6.32 -20.04
C ALA A 388 14.06 6.25 -18.53
N LEU A 389 14.49 5.17 -17.88
CA LEU A 389 14.47 5.03 -16.41
C LEU A 389 15.38 6.06 -15.74
N TYR A 390 16.64 6.14 -16.17
CA TYR A 390 17.64 7.06 -15.60
C TYR A 390 17.21 8.52 -15.71
N GLN A 391 16.72 8.90 -16.88
CA GLN A 391 16.39 10.29 -17.20
C GLN A 391 15.01 10.67 -16.68
N LYS A 392 14.01 9.80 -16.68
CA LYS A 392 12.61 10.24 -16.46
C LYS A 392 11.72 9.31 -15.66
N LYS A 393 11.81 7.99 -15.89
CA LYS A 393 10.75 7.05 -15.51
C LYS A 393 10.94 6.38 -14.14
N ALA A 394 12.16 6.35 -13.61
CA ALA A 394 12.40 5.71 -12.32
C ALA A 394 11.60 6.42 -11.21
N LYS A 395 11.00 5.62 -10.31
CA LYS A 395 10.29 6.10 -9.12
C LYS A 395 11.07 5.71 -7.85
N PRO A 396 11.17 6.58 -6.83
CA PRO A 396 10.32 7.77 -6.62
C PRO A 396 10.78 9.02 -7.38
N MET A 397 11.95 9.00 -8.03
CA MET A 397 12.44 10.11 -8.84
C MET A 397 13.41 9.60 -9.92
N ALA A 398 13.59 10.36 -11.00
CA ALA A 398 14.59 10.02 -12.01
C ALA A 398 16.02 10.04 -11.42
N CYS A 399 16.87 9.08 -11.82
CA CYS A 399 18.24 8.97 -11.34
C CYS A 399 19.08 10.24 -11.64
N GLN A 400 18.82 10.88 -12.79
CA GLN A 400 19.49 12.12 -13.20
C GLN A 400 19.33 13.27 -12.19
N LEU A 401 18.30 13.25 -11.35
CA LEU A 401 18.03 14.33 -10.40
C LEU A 401 19.17 14.49 -9.39
N CYS A 402 19.74 13.37 -8.92
CA CYS A 402 20.93 13.38 -8.06
C CYS A 402 22.22 13.15 -8.85
N HIS A 403 22.20 12.25 -9.83
CA HIS A 403 23.43 11.82 -10.53
C HIS A 403 23.79 12.68 -11.76
N GLY A 404 22.93 13.62 -12.15
CA GLY A 404 23.09 14.50 -13.29
C GLY A 404 22.77 13.83 -14.63
N LYS A 405 22.36 14.61 -15.64
CA LYS A 405 22.03 14.09 -16.98
C LYS A 405 23.18 13.35 -17.63
N LYS A 406 24.41 13.80 -17.33
CA LYS A 406 25.69 13.27 -17.84
C LYS A 406 26.32 12.22 -16.92
N GLY A 407 25.63 11.78 -15.87
CA GLY A 407 26.17 10.80 -14.91
C GLY A 407 27.32 11.30 -14.03
N ASN A 408 27.60 12.60 -14.03
CA ASN A 408 28.79 13.17 -13.37
C ASN A 408 28.63 13.38 -11.84
N GLY A 409 27.51 12.96 -11.25
CA GLY A 409 27.21 13.15 -9.83
C GLY A 409 26.82 14.58 -9.44
N LYS A 410 26.63 15.48 -10.41
CA LYS A 410 26.29 16.90 -10.20
C LYS A 410 24.84 17.22 -10.54
N GLY A 411 23.92 16.29 -10.24
CA GLY A 411 22.49 16.58 -10.37
C GLY A 411 22.06 17.63 -9.33
N PRO A 412 21.02 18.44 -9.61
CA PRO A 412 20.57 19.50 -8.70
C PRO A 412 20.13 18.94 -7.33
N GLY A 413 19.53 17.75 -7.30
CA GLY A 413 19.21 17.04 -6.07
C GLY A 413 20.39 16.35 -5.40
N GLY A 414 21.59 16.47 -5.95
CA GLY A 414 22.85 15.98 -5.39
C GLY A 414 23.64 17.04 -4.62
N ALA A 415 23.30 18.32 -4.81
CA ALA A 415 24.01 19.44 -4.22
C ALA A 415 23.87 19.46 -2.68
N GLY A 416 24.98 19.68 -1.98
CA GLY A 416 25.01 19.74 -0.51
C GLY A 416 24.81 18.41 0.21
N ILE A 417 24.68 17.29 -0.51
CA ILE A 417 24.58 15.96 0.08
C ILE A 417 25.98 15.42 0.40
N ASN A 418 26.15 14.90 1.63
CA ASN A 418 27.37 14.20 2.05
C ASN A 418 27.04 12.75 2.46
N PRO A 419 27.65 11.72 1.83
CA PRO A 419 28.56 11.80 0.69
C PRO A 419 27.83 12.21 -0.61
N ALA A 420 28.51 13.00 -1.45
CA ALA A 420 27.99 13.42 -2.76
C ALA A 420 27.61 12.23 -3.63
N PRO A 421 26.61 12.35 -4.54
CA PRO A 421 26.23 11.27 -5.45
C PRO A 421 27.40 10.70 -6.24
N ARG A 422 27.27 9.43 -6.66
CA ARG A 422 28.33 8.75 -7.39
C ARG A 422 28.50 9.42 -8.75
N ASN A 423 29.74 9.74 -9.10
CA ASN A 423 30.15 10.14 -10.44
C ASN A 423 30.37 8.86 -11.28
N PHE A 424 29.42 8.55 -12.15
CA PHE A 424 29.45 7.40 -13.05
C PHE A 424 30.45 7.56 -14.20
N THR A 425 30.96 8.77 -14.47
CA THR A 425 32.01 8.99 -15.48
C THR A 425 33.40 8.65 -14.98
N CYS A 426 33.57 8.44 -13.67
CA CYS A 426 34.86 8.12 -13.07
C CYS A 426 35.21 6.64 -13.27
N SER A 427 35.87 6.32 -14.40
CA SER A 427 36.27 4.96 -14.77
C SER A 427 37.08 4.25 -13.68
N SER A 428 38.04 4.95 -13.05
CA SER A 428 38.86 4.40 -11.98
C SER A 428 38.09 3.97 -10.72
N THR A 429 36.86 4.47 -10.53
CA THR A 429 35.96 4.04 -9.45
C THR A 429 34.93 3.03 -9.95
N MET A 430 34.31 3.29 -11.11
CA MET A 430 33.18 2.49 -11.59
C MET A 430 33.60 1.10 -12.07
N LYS A 431 34.85 0.92 -12.51
CA LYS A 431 35.37 -0.40 -12.92
C LYS A 431 35.32 -1.44 -11.79
N ASP A 432 35.49 -1.01 -10.53
CA ASP A 432 35.58 -1.89 -9.36
C ASP A 432 34.21 -2.15 -8.70
N ILE A 433 33.17 -1.43 -9.13
CA ILE A 433 31.81 -1.63 -8.65
C ILE A 433 31.13 -2.64 -9.56
N SER A 434 30.79 -3.84 -9.04
CA SER A 434 30.10 -4.87 -9.85
C SER A 434 28.66 -4.48 -10.20
N ASP A 435 28.12 -5.06 -11.29
CA ASP A 435 26.73 -4.84 -11.67
C ASP A 435 25.76 -5.29 -10.58
N GLY A 436 26.02 -6.45 -9.98
CA GLY A 436 25.27 -6.97 -8.84
C GLY A 436 25.28 -6.05 -7.61
N GLN A 437 26.38 -5.34 -7.36
CA GLN A 437 26.44 -4.32 -6.31
C GLN A 437 25.57 -3.11 -6.65
N MET A 438 25.60 -2.61 -7.90
CA MET A 438 24.72 -1.53 -8.33
C MET A 438 23.25 -1.93 -8.24
N PHE A 439 22.93 -3.17 -8.63
CA PHE A 439 21.59 -3.73 -8.50
C PHE A 439 21.08 -3.67 -7.06
N GLY A 440 21.90 -4.15 -6.13
CA GLY A 440 21.60 -4.10 -4.70
C GLY A 440 21.38 -2.68 -4.20
N ILE A 441 22.24 -1.74 -4.56
CA ILE A 441 22.11 -0.32 -4.18
C ILE A 441 20.84 0.31 -4.77
N ILE A 442 20.48 0.01 -6.01
CA ILE A 442 19.25 0.54 -6.62
C ILE A 442 18.03 -0.02 -5.89
N LYS A 443 17.96 -1.32 -5.64
CA LYS A 443 16.79 -1.94 -4.98
C LYS A 443 16.67 -1.56 -3.50
N ALA A 444 17.77 -1.50 -2.76
CA ALA A 444 17.74 -1.31 -1.30
C ALA A 444 18.09 0.11 -0.84
N GLY A 445 18.61 0.97 -1.73
CA GLY A 445 19.28 2.22 -1.35
C GLY A 445 20.71 1.98 -0.84
N SER A 446 21.37 3.05 -0.41
CA SER A 446 22.71 2.97 0.20
C SER A 446 22.66 3.50 1.64
N PRO A 447 22.75 2.62 2.66
CA PRO A 447 22.73 3.02 4.07
C PRO A 447 23.76 4.10 4.41
N GLY A 448 23.37 5.05 5.26
CA GLY A 448 24.22 6.18 5.65
C GLY A 448 24.45 7.22 4.54
N THR A 449 23.66 7.18 3.46
CA THR A 449 23.70 8.16 2.37
C THR A 449 22.29 8.61 2.00
N ALA A 450 22.18 9.58 1.11
CA ALA A 450 20.88 10.04 0.61
C ALA A 450 20.35 9.22 -0.58
N MET A 451 21.01 8.13 -1.02
CA MET A 451 20.52 7.31 -2.13
C MET A 451 19.26 6.52 -1.70
N PRO A 452 18.08 6.81 -2.27
CA PRO A 452 16.84 6.15 -1.88
C PRO A 452 16.74 4.73 -2.45
N THR A 453 15.73 3.99 -2.00
CA THR A 453 15.36 2.68 -2.56
C THR A 453 14.47 2.86 -3.80
N PHE A 454 14.71 2.02 -4.82
CA PHE A 454 13.89 1.84 -6.01
C PHE A 454 13.26 0.44 -6.02
N LYS A 455 12.77 -0.02 -4.85
CA LYS A 455 12.23 -1.38 -4.67
C LYS A 455 11.13 -1.76 -5.68
N ASN A 456 10.37 -0.78 -6.17
CA ASN A 456 9.26 -0.99 -7.11
C ASN A 456 9.71 -1.19 -8.57
N LEU A 457 10.99 -0.96 -8.90
CA LEU A 457 11.52 -1.33 -10.22
C LEU A 457 11.62 -2.85 -10.32
N LYS A 458 11.11 -3.40 -11.41
CA LYS A 458 11.25 -4.82 -11.74
C LYS A 458 12.73 -5.14 -11.96
N ASP A 459 13.14 -6.38 -11.66
CA ASP A 459 14.55 -6.80 -11.80
C ASP A 459 15.10 -6.50 -13.21
N LYS A 460 14.29 -6.72 -14.25
CA LYS A 460 14.62 -6.37 -15.64
C LYS A 460 14.94 -4.88 -15.81
N GLU A 461 14.15 -4.00 -15.22
CA GLU A 461 14.32 -2.54 -15.31
C GLU A 461 15.60 -2.08 -14.61
N VAL A 462 15.92 -2.69 -13.45
CA VAL A 462 17.18 -2.40 -12.74
C VAL A 462 18.39 -2.82 -13.58
N TRP A 463 18.34 -3.99 -14.22
CA TRP A 463 19.40 -4.41 -15.12
C TRP A 463 19.52 -3.51 -16.37
N GLN A 464 18.40 -2.99 -16.89
CA GLN A 464 18.41 -2.05 -18.00
C GLN A 464 19.05 -0.71 -17.63
N VAL A 465 18.71 -0.13 -16.47
CA VAL A 465 19.33 1.14 -16.03
C VAL A 465 20.82 0.98 -15.73
N ILE A 466 21.25 -0.19 -15.24
CA ILE A 466 22.68 -0.49 -15.05
C ILE A 466 23.43 -0.47 -16.38
N HIS A 467 22.87 -1.05 -17.44
CA HIS A 467 23.48 -0.97 -18.78
C HIS A 467 23.68 0.48 -19.23
N TYR A 468 22.68 1.33 -19.02
CA TYR A 468 22.79 2.76 -19.34
C TYR A 468 23.84 3.47 -18.47
N ILE A 469 23.88 3.19 -17.15
CA ILE A 469 24.89 3.76 -16.24
C ILE A 469 26.31 3.41 -16.71
N ARG A 470 26.53 2.18 -17.19
CA ARG A 470 27.83 1.75 -17.71
C ARG A 470 28.30 2.54 -18.93
N GLN A 471 27.38 3.15 -19.71
CA GLN A 471 27.76 3.99 -20.85
C GLN A 471 28.40 5.32 -20.45
N PHE A 472 28.26 5.75 -19.19
CA PHE A 472 28.93 6.97 -18.72
C PHE A 472 30.43 6.78 -18.48
N ILE A 473 30.90 5.53 -18.35
CA ILE A 473 32.32 5.22 -18.16
C ILE A 473 33.03 5.56 -19.47
N GLN A 474 33.82 6.64 -19.43
CA GLN A 474 34.70 7.06 -20.53
C GLN A 474 36.10 6.52 -20.32
#